data_AF-A0A523Y5P0-F1
#
_entry.id   AF-A0A523Y5P0-F1
#
_cell.length_a   1.000
_cell.length_b   1.000
_cell.length_c   1.000
_cell.angle_alpha   90.00
_cell.angle_beta   90.00
_cell.angle_gamma   90.00
#
_symmetry.space_group_name_H-M   'P 1'
#
loop_
_entity.id
_entity.type
_entity.pdbx_description
1 polymer ?
#
loop_
_entity_poly.entity_id
_entity_poly.type
_entity_poly.pdbx_seq_one_letter_code
_entity_poly.pdbx_strand_id
1 'polypeptide(L)' 'FPRPRRFRKELVRRLLETEEEFASDEGIKAELEQKFGVCISRRSVASLRKELMMPSARERRKNSSKKAKRG' A
#
# COMPACT_ATOMS: atom_id res chain seq x y z
N PHE A 1 24.10 -3.88 8.34
CA PHE A 1 22.80 -3.36 8.84
C PHE A 1 21.82 -3.27 7.67
N PRO A 2 20.60 -3.81 7.76
CA PRO A 2 19.65 -3.72 6.65
C PRO A 2 19.36 -2.26 6.32
N ARG A 3 19.27 -1.92 5.04
CA ARG A 3 18.90 -0.57 4.61
C ARG A 3 17.45 -0.33 5.05
N PRO A 4 17.17 0.62 5.98
CA PRO A 4 15.83 0.77 6.57
C PRO A 4 14.73 0.95 5.53
N ARG A 5 15.08 1.60 4.42
CA ARG A 5 14.16 1.87 3.30
C ARG A 5 13.81 0.61 2.49
N ARG A 6 14.76 -0.32 2.29
CA ARG A 6 14.50 -1.61 1.60
C ARG A 6 13.61 -2.50 2.46
N PHE A 7 13.91 -2.58 3.75
CA PHE A 7 13.12 -3.36 4.71
C PHE A 7 11.65 -2.90 4.76
N ARG A 8 11.42 -1.58 4.91
CA ARG A 8 10.06 -1.01 4.89
C ARG A 8 9.35 -1.25 3.56
N LYS A 9 10.07 -1.20 2.44
CA LYS A 9 9.50 -1.46 1.11
C LYS A 9 9.01 -2.89 0.97
N GLU A 10 9.78 -3.87 1.46
CA GLU A 10 9.36 -5.27 1.45
C GLU A 10 8.15 -5.52 2.35
N LEU A 11 8.08 -4.88 3.52
CA LEU A 11 6.90 -4.99 4.38
C LEU A 11 5.65 -4.42 3.72
N VAL A 12 5.74 -3.22 3.12
CA VAL A 12 4.63 -2.63 2.37
C VAL A 12 4.20 -3.55 1.23
N ARG A 13 5.16 -4.14 0.52
CA ARG A 13 4.87 -5.08 -0.57
C ARG A 13 4.13 -6.33 -0.08
N ARG A 14 4.66 -7.02 0.92
CA ARG A 14 4.03 -8.22 1.50
C ARG A 14 2.63 -7.92 2.01
N LEU A 15 2.48 -6.80 2.71
CA LEU A 15 1.19 -6.36 3.24
C LEU A 15 0.18 -6.15 2.09
N LEU A 16 0.55 -5.38 1.07
CA LEU A 16 -0.28 -5.10 -0.12
C LEU A 16 -0.59 -6.33 -1.00
N GLU A 17 0.28 -7.34 -1.01
CA GLU A 17 0.05 -8.61 -1.71
C GLU A 17 -0.92 -9.51 -0.94
N THR A 18 -0.95 -9.41 0.39
CA THR A 18 -1.76 -10.31 1.25
C THR A 18 -3.18 -9.82 1.47
N GLU A 19 -3.40 -8.50 1.59
CA GLU A 19 -4.76 -7.96 1.70
C GLU A 19 -5.12 -7.20 0.42
N GLU A 20 -6.15 -7.68 -0.27
CA GLU A 20 -6.68 -7.04 -1.47
C GLU A 20 -7.28 -5.65 -1.19
N GLU A 21 -7.56 -5.31 0.07
CA GLU A 21 -8.52 -4.24 0.39
C GLU A 21 -7.99 -3.13 1.30
N PHE A 22 -6.75 -2.67 1.11
CA PHE A 22 -6.35 -1.43 1.77
C PHE A 22 -7.09 -0.22 1.18
N ALA A 23 -8.02 0.35 1.92
CA ALA A 23 -8.81 1.50 1.46
C ALA A 23 -7.99 2.81 1.36
N SER A 24 -6.85 2.94 2.05
CA SER A 24 -6.05 4.17 2.03
C SER A 24 -4.60 3.96 2.48
N ASP A 25 -3.74 4.95 2.21
CA ASP A 25 -2.36 4.94 2.71
C ASP A 25 -2.32 4.93 4.26
N GLU A 26 -3.37 5.42 4.95
CA GLU A 26 -3.44 5.33 6.41
C GLU A 26 -3.87 3.97 6.94
N GLY A 27 -4.67 3.23 6.17
CA GLY A 27 -4.94 1.83 6.49
C GLY A 27 -3.65 1.00 6.45
N ILE A 28 -2.84 1.20 5.39
CA ILE A 28 -1.54 0.54 5.26
C ILE A 28 -0.61 0.93 6.40
N LYS A 29 -0.58 2.21 6.80
CA LYS A 29 0.20 2.66 7.95
C LYS A 29 -0.23 1.93 9.23
N ALA A 30 -1.52 1.95 9.54
CA ALA A 30 -2.06 1.35 10.76
C ALA A 30 -1.75 -0.15 10.83
N GLU A 31 -1.89 -0.86 9.71
CA GLU A 31 -1.58 -2.30 9.62
C GLU A 31 -0.08 -2.59 9.75
N LEU A 32 0.80 -1.74 9.18
CA LEU A 32 2.25 -1.88 9.40
C LEU A 32 2.64 -1.72 10.88
N GLU A 33 1.96 -0.82 11.57
CA GLU A 33 2.16 -0.59 13.00
C GLU A 33 1.58 -1.74 13.84
N GLN A 34 0.37 -2.20 13.55
CA GLN A 34 -0.30 -3.28 14.29
C GLN A 34 0.36 -4.65 14.09
N LYS A 35 0.68 -5.03 12.84
CA LYS A 35 1.22 -6.37 12.52
C LYS A 35 2.71 -6.50 12.72
N PHE A 36 3.46 -5.44 12.42
CA PHE A 36 4.93 -5.50 12.36
C PHE A 36 5.61 -4.55 13.36
N GLY A 37 4.85 -3.74 14.12
CA GLY A 37 5.42 -2.75 15.04
C GLY A 37 6.20 -1.64 14.34
N VAL A 38 6.01 -1.44 13.03
CA VAL A 38 6.80 -0.50 12.25
C VAL A 38 6.07 0.82 12.10
N CYS A 39 6.51 1.82 12.86
CA CYS A 39 5.99 3.17 12.73
C CYS A 39 6.56 3.85 11.47
N ILE A 40 5.73 4.03 10.44
CA ILE A 40 6.10 4.76 9.22
C ILE A 40 5.13 5.91 8.97
N SER A 41 5.63 7.01 8.40
CA SER A 41 4.73 8.11 8.03
C SER A 41 3.85 7.73 6.84
N ARG A 42 2.63 8.24 6.81
CA ARG A 42 1.75 8.15 5.64
C ARG A 42 2.43 8.58 4.34
N ARG A 43 3.25 9.65 4.39
CA ARG A 43 3.98 10.15 3.23
C ARG A 43 4.99 9.12 2.71
N SER A 44 5.65 8.41 3.63
CA SER A 44 6.55 7.31 3.28
C SER A 44 5.79 6.13 2.68
N VAL A 45 4.63 5.75 3.23
CA VAL A 45 3.73 4.74 2.63
C VAL A 45 3.44 5.11 1.18
N ALA A 46 2.95 6.32 0.94
CA ALA A 46 2.57 6.78 -0.39
C ALA A 46 3.76 6.76 -1.38
N SER A 47 4.96 7.15 -0.92
CA SER A 47 6.18 7.07 -1.73
C SER A 47 6.52 5.61 -2.07
N LEU A 48 6.50 4.72 -1.08
CA LEU A 48 6.82 3.30 -1.28
C LEU A 48 5.80 2.61 -2.18
N ARG A 49 4.51 2.92 -2.02
CA ARG A 49 3.43 2.44 -2.87
C ARG A 49 3.63 2.84 -4.33
N LYS A 50 3.97 4.12 -4.59
CA LYS A 50 4.31 4.61 -5.94
C LYS A 50 5.53 3.88 -6.51
N GLU A 51 6.58 3.69 -5.70
CA GLU A 51 7.77 2.94 -6.12
C GLU A 51 7.50 1.45 -6.40
N LEU A 52 6.45 0.88 -5.81
CA LEU A 52 5.98 -0.48 -6.07
C LEU A 52 4.97 -0.54 -7.22
N MET A 53 4.68 0.60 -7.89
CA MET A 53 3.67 0.73 -8.94
C MET A 53 2.28 0.23 -8.54
N MET A 54 1.96 0.29 -7.23
CA MET A 54 0.68 -0.18 -6.72
C MET A 54 -0.37 0.94 -6.80
N PRO A 55 -1.54 0.69 -7.42
CA PRO A 55 -2.57 1.72 -7.55
C PRO A 55 -3.15 2.08 -6.19
N SER A 56 -3.42 3.37 -6.02
CA SER A 56 -4.17 3.87 -4.87
C SER A 56 -5.59 3.32 -4.87
N ALA A 57 -6.25 3.35 -3.72
CA ALA A 57 -7.66 2.98 -3.62
C ALA A 57 -8.54 3.82 -4.58
N ARG A 58 -8.20 5.10 -4.79
CA ARG A 58 -8.88 5.96 -5.77
C ARG A 58 -8.70 5.46 -7.21
N GLU A 59 -7.50 5.03 -7.57
CA GLU A 59 -7.20 4.47 -8.89
C GLU A 59 -7.89 3.10 -9.08
N ARG A 60 -7.91 2.24 -8.05
CA ARG A 60 -8.64 0.97 -8.07
C ARG A 60 -10.14 1.18 -8.27
N ARG A 61 -10.75 2.13 -7.56
CA ARG A 61 -12.16 2.50 -7.74
C ARG A 61 -12.48 3.01 -9.15
N LYS A 62 -11.53 3.72 -9.78
CA LYS A 62 -11.68 4.21 -11.17
C LYS A 62 -11.54 3.08 -12.20
N ASN A 63 -10.72 2.07 -11.91
CA ASN A 63 -10.57 0.89 -12.77
C ASN A 63 -11.77 -0.06 -12.68
N SER A 64 -12.35 -0.26 -11.49
CA SER A 64 -13.56 -1.09 -11.35
C SER A 64 -14.77 -0.50 -12.09
N SER A 65 -14.94 0.83 -12.03
CA SER A 65 -16.02 1.54 -12.73
C SER A 65 -15.83 1.60 -14.26
N LYS A 66 -14.60 1.47 -14.78
CA LYS A 66 -14.36 1.28 -16.22
C LYS A 66 -14.72 -0.13 -16.71
N LYS A 67 -14.51 -1.16 -15.87
CA LYS A 67 -14.81 -2.56 -16.21
C LYS A 67 -16.32 -2.81 -16.35
N ALA A 68 -17.14 -2.16 -15.52
CA ALA A 68 -18.60 -2.23 -15.57
C ALA A 68 -19.26 -1.52 -16.76
N LYS A 69 -18.55 -0.62 -17.46
CA LYS A 69 -19.08 0.14 -18.61
C LYS A 69 -18.80 -0.48 -19.99
N ARG A 70 -18.05 -1.59 -20.02
CA ARG A 70 -17.64 -2.31 -21.24
C ARG A 70 -18.22 -3.73 -21.34
N GLY A 71 -19.00 -4.16 -20.35
CA GLY A 71 -19.73 -5.44 -20.35
C GLY A 71 -21.18 -5.23 -20.72
#